data_AF-H3GGL1-F1
#
_entry.id   AF-H3GGL1-F1
#
_cell.length_a   1.000
_cell.length_b   1.000
_cell.length_c   1.000
_cell.angle_alpha   90.00
_cell.angle_beta   90.00
_cell.angle_gamma   90.00
#
_symmetry.space_group_name_H-M   'P 1'
#
loop_
_entity.id
_entity.type
_entity.pdbx_description
1 polymer ?
#
loop_
_entity_poly.entity_id
_entity_poly.type
_entity_poly.pdbx_seq_one_letter_code
_entity_poly.pdbx_strand_id
1 'polypeptide(L)'
;MLALRRALLLRPARRSPLSTAAKGVDFKSLVLENEQPLAAAVATQRVLEYLRVEPKDVARVVSGDELRPLPYKTLFAPQQVQQLTPLVRWAFQQPTGESQAANAVFTALQPHANMARGAVWRQYFQRQFFLSGAPLRAYLQAYKSHTDALVAKVQAAEQEEEEADQEDEEDEDEDDEIKSKQVASRRKPYNNKNKAISVLAENKEWDWVQLHVASGIVKEFCFRGRFAEAIEAYASLPLSDAARREVVAILQDYEQYPSVLYLYEVHRAMGSAVQPLDVAPELDALKKVGRDEEMDMRFQELPAKEQSRADIQKLMGN
;
A
#
# COMPACT_ATOMS: atom_id res chain seq x y z
N MET A 1 -12.40 48.51 -32.73
CA MET A 1 -13.31 48.13 -31.64
C MET A 1 -13.08 46.67 -31.29
N LEU A 2 -12.36 46.45 -30.18
CA LEU A 2 -12.36 45.28 -29.28
C LEU A 2 -12.14 43.86 -29.86
N ALA A 3 -10.87 43.49 -30.01
CA ALA A 3 -10.42 42.11 -29.86
C ALA A 3 -10.40 41.76 -28.36
N LEU A 4 -11.36 40.95 -27.88
CA LEU A 4 -11.39 40.46 -26.49
C LEU A 4 -11.01 38.99 -26.41
N ARG A 5 -9.77 38.80 -25.96
CA ARG A 5 -9.17 37.64 -25.29
C ARG A 5 -10.19 36.76 -24.55
N ARG A 6 -10.33 35.49 -24.97
CA ARG A 6 -10.78 34.40 -24.10
C ARG A 6 -9.57 33.61 -23.61
N ALA A 7 -8.91 34.16 -22.59
CA ALA A 7 -8.03 33.37 -21.73
C ALA A 7 -8.93 32.53 -20.82
N LEU A 8 -9.11 31.25 -21.16
CA LEU A 8 -9.68 30.27 -20.25
C LEU A 8 -8.68 30.07 -19.11
N LEU A 9 -8.98 30.73 -17.99
CA LEU A 9 -8.30 30.54 -16.72
C LEU A 9 -8.43 29.07 -16.31
N LEU A 10 -7.32 28.33 -16.42
CA LEU A 10 -7.05 27.13 -15.65
C LEU A 10 -7.23 27.46 -14.17
N ARG A 11 -8.41 27.16 -13.62
CA ARG A 11 -8.62 27.16 -12.18
C ARG A 11 -7.88 25.93 -11.63
N PRO A 12 -6.89 26.09 -10.74
CA PRO A 12 -6.46 24.95 -9.95
C PRO A 12 -7.65 24.47 -9.13
N ALA A 13 -7.95 23.17 -9.20
CA ALA A 13 -8.91 22.52 -8.33
C ALA A 13 -8.58 22.94 -6.89
N ARG A 14 -9.54 23.59 -6.22
CA ARG A 14 -9.43 23.92 -4.81
C ARG A 14 -9.30 22.60 -4.04
N ARG A 15 -8.07 22.23 -3.70
CA ARG A 15 -7.80 21.28 -2.61
C ARG A 15 -8.45 21.89 -1.38
N SER A 16 -9.59 21.34 -0.97
CA SER A 16 -10.23 21.69 0.28
C SER A 16 -9.32 21.17 1.40
N PRO A 17 -8.69 22.03 2.23
CA PRO A 17 -8.03 21.54 3.41
C PRO A 17 -9.12 21.24 4.42
N LEU A 18 -9.59 19.99 4.48
CA LEU A 18 -10.14 19.43 5.72
C LEU A 18 -8.96 19.19 6.68
N SER A 19 -8.26 20.29 6.98
CA SER A 19 -7.31 20.40 8.06
C SER A 19 -8.11 20.82 9.28
N THR A 20 -8.72 19.84 9.95
CA THR A 20 -8.71 19.88 11.41
C THR A 20 -7.25 19.69 11.83
N ALA A 21 -6.43 20.72 11.61
CA ALA A 21 -5.12 20.81 12.22
C ALA A 21 -5.38 20.68 13.71
N ALA A 22 -4.77 19.69 14.35
CA ALA A 22 -4.48 19.76 15.77
C ALA A 22 -3.66 21.04 15.97
N LYS A 23 -4.33 22.17 16.18
CA LYS A 23 -3.69 23.45 16.42
C LYS A 23 -2.87 23.29 17.69
N GLY A 24 -1.55 23.21 17.56
CA GLY A 24 -0.61 23.33 18.67
C GLY A 24 0.19 22.08 19.07
N VAL A 25 0.06 20.94 18.37
CA VAL A 25 0.92 19.78 18.67
C VAL A 25 2.04 19.69 17.64
N ASP A 26 3.29 19.81 18.11
CA ASP A 26 4.46 19.50 17.29
C ASP A 26 4.68 17.98 17.31
N PHE A 27 4.18 17.29 16.28
CA PHE A 27 4.34 15.83 16.19
C PHE A 27 5.79 15.39 16.07
N LYS A 28 6.73 16.26 15.66
CA LYS A 28 8.15 15.93 15.63
C LYS A 28 8.70 15.68 17.02
N SER A 29 8.27 16.44 18.03
CA SER A 29 8.77 16.33 19.40
C SER A 29 8.40 15.00 20.08
N LEU A 30 7.45 14.25 19.51
CA LEU A 30 7.08 12.91 20.00
C LEU A 30 8.16 11.87 19.71
N VAL A 31 8.95 12.08 18.66
CA VAL A 31 9.86 11.07 18.10
C VAL A 31 11.29 11.57 17.90
N LEU A 32 11.47 12.89 17.83
CA LEU A 32 12.76 13.55 17.72
C LEU A 32 13.04 14.38 18.97
N GLU A 33 14.30 14.41 19.36
CA GLU A 33 14.85 15.34 20.34
C GLU A 33 16.14 15.93 19.75
N ASN A 34 16.21 17.26 19.63
CA ASN A 34 17.31 17.96 18.94
C ASN A 34 17.59 17.44 17.52
N GLU A 35 16.53 17.18 16.74
CA GLU A 35 16.59 16.59 15.38
C GLU A 35 17.20 15.17 15.32
N GLN A 36 17.43 14.51 16.46
CA GLN A 36 17.88 13.12 16.52
C GLN A 36 16.72 12.18 16.89
N PRO A 37 16.67 10.96 16.32
CA PRO A 37 15.64 9.99 16.63
C PRO A 37 15.79 9.47 18.05
N LEU A 38 14.68 9.47 18.78
CA LEU A 38 14.61 8.87 20.11
C LEU A 38 14.70 7.34 20.03
N ALA A 39 15.14 6.73 21.13
CA ALA A 39 15.04 5.28 21.30
C ALA A 39 13.59 4.81 21.09
N ALA A 40 13.42 3.66 20.43
CA ALA A 40 12.10 3.17 20.03
C ALA A 40 11.12 3.06 21.21
N ALA A 41 11.59 2.64 22.39
CA ALA A 41 10.78 2.58 23.61
C ALA A 41 10.26 3.95 24.05
N VAL A 42 11.12 4.98 24.03
CA VAL A 42 10.78 6.36 24.42
C VAL A 42 9.83 6.99 23.41
N ALA A 43 10.09 6.82 22.12
CA ALA A 43 9.21 7.27 21.04
C ALA A 43 7.82 6.61 21.16
N THR A 44 7.79 5.30 21.41
CA THR A 44 6.54 4.54 21.61
C THR A 44 5.77 5.05 22.81
N GLN A 45 6.44 5.25 23.95
CA GLN A 45 5.82 5.82 25.14
C GLN A 45 5.19 7.18 24.85
N ARG A 46 5.94 8.13 24.28
CA ARG A 46 5.44 9.48 23.96
C ARG A 46 4.25 9.44 22.99
N VAL A 47 4.29 8.55 21.99
CA VAL A 47 3.18 8.36 21.05
C VAL A 47 1.95 7.80 21.77
N LEU A 48 2.08 6.79 22.64
CA LEU A 48 0.95 6.23 23.38
C LEU A 48 0.36 7.20 24.40
N GLU A 49 1.19 8.01 25.04
CA GLU A 49 0.76 9.10 25.93
C GLU A 49 -0.03 10.17 25.15
N TYR A 50 0.45 10.57 23.98
CA TYR A 50 -0.29 11.47 23.08
C TYR A 50 -1.65 10.89 22.67
N LEU A 51 -1.70 9.59 22.37
CA LEU A 51 -2.94 8.88 22.04
C LEU A 51 -3.87 8.68 23.26
N ARG A 52 -3.46 9.09 24.46
CA ARG A 52 -4.21 8.93 25.72
C ARG A 52 -4.53 7.47 26.02
N VAL A 53 -3.56 6.59 25.84
CA VAL A 53 -3.64 5.20 26.32
C VAL A 53 -3.48 5.19 27.84
N GLU A 54 -4.18 4.29 28.53
CA GLU A 54 -4.09 4.21 29.98
C GLU A 54 -2.65 3.94 30.45
N PRO A 55 -2.16 4.59 31.52
CA PRO A 55 -0.77 4.47 31.95
C PRO A 55 -0.39 3.03 32.34
N LYS A 56 -1.36 2.22 32.79
CA LYS A 56 -1.16 0.79 33.07
C LYS A 56 -0.86 0.00 31.80
N ASP A 57 -1.56 0.33 30.71
CA ASP A 57 -1.35 -0.30 29.41
C ASP A 57 -0.02 0.17 28.78
N VAL A 58 0.34 1.45 28.94
CA VAL A 58 1.64 1.99 28.50
C VAL A 58 2.78 1.29 29.24
N ALA A 59 2.69 1.17 30.57
CA ALA A 59 3.68 0.46 31.37
C ALA A 59 3.83 -1.00 30.92
N ARG A 60 2.73 -1.70 30.64
CA ARG A 60 2.77 -3.09 30.11
C ARG A 60 3.46 -3.20 28.75
N VAL A 61 3.36 -2.17 27.91
CA VAL A 61 4.00 -2.15 26.57
C VAL A 61 5.50 -1.97 26.69
N VAL A 62 5.95 -1.10 27.61
CA VAL A 62 7.34 -0.64 27.74
C VAL A 62 8.14 -1.40 28.81
N SER A 63 7.50 -2.26 29.61
CA SER A 63 8.13 -2.94 30.76
C SER A 63 9.14 -4.05 30.43
N GLY A 64 9.44 -4.33 29.16
CA GLY A 64 10.41 -5.36 28.76
C GLY A 64 11.26 -4.92 27.58
N ASP A 65 12.28 -5.72 27.25
CA ASP A 65 13.19 -5.45 26.13
C ASP A 65 12.45 -5.43 24.77
N GLU A 66 11.35 -6.19 24.66
CA GLU A 66 10.46 -6.16 23.52
C GLU A 66 9.14 -5.42 23.77
N LEU A 67 8.77 -4.56 22.81
CA LEU A 67 7.48 -3.85 22.81
C LEU A 67 6.31 -4.82 22.63
N ARG A 68 5.49 -4.96 23.68
CA ARG A 68 4.29 -5.80 23.66
C ARG A 68 3.13 -5.10 22.93
N PRO A 69 2.33 -5.83 22.13
CA PRO A 69 1.17 -5.26 21.46
C PRO A 69 0.10 -4.80 22.47
N LEU A 70 -0.65 -3.76 22.12
CA LEU A 70 -1.83 -3.35 22.89
C LEU A 70 -2.99 -4.31 22.56
N PRO A 71 -3.99 -4.45 23.45
CA PRO A 71 -5.24 -5.10 23.14
C PRO A 71 -5.84 -4.49 21.86
N TYR A 72 -6.29 -5.34 20.95
CA TYR A 72 -6.65 -4.95 19.58
C TYR A 72 -7.61 -3.74 19.49
N LYS A 73 -8.50 -3.58 20.46
CA LYS A 73 -9.52 -2.52 20.47
C LYS A 73 -9.07 -1.20 21.08
N THR A 74 -7.93 -1.16 21.78
CA THR A 74 -7.51 0.03 22.55
C THR A 74 -7.34 1.26 21.66
N LEU A 75 -6.70 1.10 20.50
CA LEU A 75 -6.49 2.20 19.55
C LEU A 75 -7.72 2.52 18.66
N PHE A 76 -8.75 1.67 18.67
CA PHE A 76 -10.01 1.89 17.95
C PHE A 76 -11.08 2.59 18.80
N ALA A 77 -10.80 2.86 20.06
CA ALA A 77 -11.70 3.66 20.88
C ALA A 77 -11.80 5.10 20.31
N PRO A 78 -12.99 5.76 20.37
CA PRO A 78 -13.24 6.99 19.63
C PRO A 78 -12.24 8.12 19.92
N GLN A 79 -11.81 8.27 21.18
CA GLN A 79 -10.86 9.31 21.57
C GLN A 79 -9.46 9.05 20.98
N GLN A 80 -9.01 7.80 21.00
CA GLN A 80 -7.74 7.36 20.45
C GLN A 80 -7.71 7.55 18.94
N VAL A 81 -8.79 7.20 18.23
CA VAL A 81 -8.89 7.39 16.76
C VAL A 81 -8.87 8.88 16.39
N GLN A 82 -9.48 9.74 17.19
CA GLN A 82 -9.45 11.19 16.98
C GLN A 82 -8.04 11.78 17.06
N GLN A 83 -7.16 11.24 17.92
CA GLN A 83 -5.76 11.65 18.03
C GLN A 83 -4.85 10.92 17.02
N LEU A 84 -5.11 9.64 16.75
CA LEU A 84 -4.33 8.83 15.81
C LEU A 84 -4.44 9.37 14.38
N THR A 85 -5.64 9.80 13.98
CA THR A 85 -5.91 10.26 12.61
C THR A 85 -5.03 11.44 12.17
N PRO A 86 -4.93 12.57 12.92
CA PRO A 86 -4.05 13.67 12.54
C PRO A 86 -2.57 13.27 12.57
N LEU A 87 -2.13 12.45 13.54
CA LEU A 87 -0.75 11.96 13.63
C LEU A 87 -0.37 11.15 12.38
N VAL A 88 -1.20 10.17 12.00
CA VAL A 88 -0.94 9.30 10.84
C VAL A 88 -0.96 10.10 9.53
N ARG A 89 -1.90 11.05 9.38
CA ARG A 89 -1.92 11.93 8.20
C ARG A 89 -0.69 12.81 8.12
N TRP A 90 -0.28 13.40 9.25
CA TRP A 90 0.93 14.20 9.32
C TRP A 90 2.18 13.38 8.97
N ALA A 91 2.27 12.14 9.46
CA ALA A 91 3.38 11.24 9.16
C ALA A 91 3.47 10.92 7.66
N PHE A 92 2.33 10.68 6.99
CA PHE A 92 2.31 10.48 5.53
C PHE A 92 2.67 11.75 4.74
N GLN A 93 2.37 12.94 5.26
CA GLN A 93 2.67 14.21 4.59
C GLN A 93 4.13 14.63 4.70
N GLN A 94 4.94 13.93 5.47
CA GLN A 94 6.36 14.24 5.57
C GLN A 94 7.07 13.97 4.22
N PRO A 95 8.09 14.77 3.89
CA PRO A 95 8.82 14.63 2.63
C PRO A 95 9.44 13.23 2.51
N THR A 96 9.24 12.64 1.33
CA THR A 96 9.74 11.29 1.00
C THR A 96 11.23 11.35 0.75
N GLY A 97 12.02 10.69 1.61
CA GLY A 97 13.48 10.59 1.47
C GLY A 97 14.26 10.73 2.78
N GLU A 98 13.77 11.50 3.74
CA GLU A 98 14.58 11.89 4.92
C GLU A 98 13.78 12.06 6.22
N SER A 99 12.47 11.81 6.24
CA SER A 99 11.71 12.00 7.47
C SER A 99 11.90 10.86 8.46
N GLN A 100 13.01 10.93 9.22
CA GLN A 100 13.27 10.10 10.39
C GLN A 100 12.08 10.12 11.36
N ALA A 101 11.41 11.26 11.47
CA ALA A 101 10.21 11.41 12.30
C ALA A 101 9.04 10.54 11.83
N ALA A 102 8.72 10.53 10.53
CA ALA A 102 7.63 9.69 10.02
C ALA A 102 7.93 8.20 10.24
N ASN A 103 9.17 7.79 9.97
CA ASN A 103 9.60 6.41 10.21
C ASN A 103 9.47 6.04 11.69
N ALA A 104 9.97 6.89 12.60
CA ALA A 104 9.87 6.65 14.03
C ALA A 104 8.41 6.57 14.52
N VAL A 105 7.49 7.38 13.98
CA VAL A 105 6.06 7.28 14.29
C VAL A 105 5.48 5.94 13.82
N PHE A 106 5.75 5.52 12.58
CA PHE A 106 5.26 4.23 12.08
C PHE A 106 5.87 3.06 12.85
N THR A 107 7.16 3.12 13.21
CA THR A 107 7.81 2.14 14.07
C THR A 107 7.18 2.07 15.45
N ALA A 108 6.88 3.21 16.08
CA ALA A 108 6.19 3.27 17.36
C ALA A 108 4.76 2.71 17.31
N LEU A 109 4.07 2.88 16.17
CA LEU A 109 2.73 2.33 15.97
C LEU A 109 2.73 0.86 15.57
N GLN A 110 3.82 0.35 14.99
CA GLN A 110 3.90 -1.00 14.42
C GLN A 110 3.46 -2.11 15.39
N PRO A 111 3.85 -2.14 16.68
CA PRO A 111 3.45 -3.21 17.60
C PRO A 111 1.93 -3.22 17.86
N HIS A 112 1.25 -2.09 17.67
CA HIS A 112 -0.15 -1.90 18.05
C HIS A 112 -1.09 -1.84 16.85
N ALA A 113 -0.57 -1.37 15.71
CA ALA A 113 -1.34 -1.01 14.53
C ALA A 113 -0.64 -1.49 13.24
N ASN A 114 -0.26 -2.76 13.17
CA ASN A 114 0.48 -3.28 12.03
C ASN A 114 -0.40 -3.44 10.77
N MET A 115 -0.20 -2.58 9.74
CA MET A 115 -0.89 -2.68 8.45
C MET A 115 -0.41 -3.78 7.49
N ALA A 116 0.78 -4.34 7.68
CA ALA A 116 1.23 -5.51 6.93
C ALA A 116 0.47 -6.77 7.37
N ARG A 117 0.27 -6.94 8.69
CA ARG A 117 -0.41 -8.10 9.29
C ARG A 117 -1.93 -7.98 9.36
N GLY A 118 -2.47 -6.81 9.70
CA GLY A 118 -3.89 -6.62 10.02
C GLY A 118 -4.69 -5.96 8.89
N ALA A 119 -5.72 -6.63 8.37
CA ALA A 119 -6.57 -6.09 7.30
C ALA A 119 -7.27 -4.78 7.70
N VAL A 120 -7.78 -4.68 8.94
CA VAL A 120 -8.44 -3.47 9.44
C VAL A 120 -7.45 -2.31 9.55
N TRP A 121 -6.24 -2.56 10.05
CA TRP A 121 -5.18 -1.55 10.09
C TRP A 121 -4.78 -1.12 8.69
N ARG A 122 -4.64 -2.07 7.75
CA ARG A 122 -4.37 -1.75 6.35
C ARG A 122 -5.42 -0.82 5.76
N GLN A 123 -6.70 -1.13 5.93
CA GLN A 123 -7.80 -0.26 5.49
C GLN A 123 -7.76 1.11 6.15
N TYR A 124 -7.48 1.17 7.47
CA TYR A 124 -7.35 2.42 8.21
C TYR A 124 -6.21 3.30 7.65
N PHE A 125 -5.00 2.76 7.57
CA PHE A 125 -3.82 3.48 7.07
C PHE A 125 -3.98 3.87 5.61
N GLN A 126 -4.52 2.99 4.78
CA GLN A 126 -4.81 3.28 3.38
C GLN A 126 -5.78 4.45 3.25
N ARG A 127 -6.88 4.44 4.02
CA ARG A 127 -7.82 5.58 4.05
C ARG A 127 -7.13 6.88 4.46
N GLN A 128 -6.29 6.86 5.51
CA GLN A 128 -5.59 8.08 5.94
C GLN A 128 -4.56 8.55 4.92
N PHE A 129 -3.82 7.63 4.28
CA PHE A 129 -2.91 7.93 3.18
C PHE A 129 -3.63 8.66 2.05
N PHE A 130 -4.73 8.10 1.54
CA PHE A 130 -5.47 8.73 0.45
C PHE A 130 -6.04 10.11 0.82
N LEU A 131 -6.49 10.29 2.06
CA LEU A 131 -6.98 11.58 2.57
C LEU A 131 -5.85 12.60 2.84
N SER A 132 -4.63 12.12 3.05
CA SER A 132 -3.47 12.99 3.30
C SER A 132 -2.95 13.68 2.03
N GLY A 133 -3.22 13.12 0.85
CA GLY A 133 -2.69 13.59 -0.42
C GLY A 133 -1.19 13.33 -0.62
N ALA A 134 -0.58 12.49 0.23
CA ALA A 134 0.81 12.09 0.12
C ALA A 134 1.11 11.29 -1.16
N PRO A 135 2.36 11.30 -1.65
CA PRO A 135 2.77 10.47 -2.78
C PRO A 135 2.78 8.97 -2.41
N LEU A 136 2.57 8.10 -3.40
CA LEU A 136 2.56 6.63 -3.23
C LEU A 136 3.77 6.11 -2.43
N ARG A 137 4.95 6.67 -2.69
CA ARG A 137 6.20 6.33 -1.99
C ARG A 137 6.08 6.43 -0.46
N ALA A 138 5.32 7.38 0.07
CA ALA A 138 5.10 7.51 1.51
C ALA A 138 4.30 6.33 2.10
N TYR A 139 3.29 5.85 1.38
CA TYR A 139 2.53 4.65 1.78
C TYR A 139 3.42 3.41 1.77
N LEU A 140 4.19 3.23 0.70
CA LEU A 140 5.08 2.08 0.54
C LEU A 140 6.19 2.09 1.60
N GLN A 141 6.76 3.24 1.92
CA GLN A 141 7.76 3.36 2.98
C GLN A 141 7.22 2.92 4.36
N ALA A 142 6.03 3.38 4.73
CA ALA A 142 5.37 2.94 5.96
C ALA A 142 5.06 1.43 5.92
N TYR A 143 4.63 0.92 4.76
CA TYR A 143 4.28 -0.50 4.59
C TYR A 143 5.51 -1.39 4.72
N LYS A 144 6.63 -0.93 4.17
CA LYS A 144 7.94 -1.56 4.30
C LYS A 144 8.37 -1.65 5.76
N SER A 145 8.35 -0.53 6.49
CA SER A 145 8.71 -0.50 7.92
C SER A 145 7.90 -1.51 8.75
N HIS A 146 6.60 -1.64 8.47
CA HIS A 146 5.74 -2.60 9.17
C HIS A 146 5.98 -4.06 8.77
N THR A 147 6.44 -4.29 7.54
CA THR A 147 6.76 -5.62 6.99
C THR A 147 8.11 -6.09 7.50
N ASP A 148 9.14 -5.24 7.43
CA ASP A 148 10.50 -5.53 7.91
C ASP A 148 10.47 -5.87 9.41
N ALA A 149 9.66 -5.14 10.20
CA ALA A 149 9.47 -5.43 11.62
C ALA A 149 8.72 -6.75 11.90
N LEU A 150 7.98 -7.32 10.94
CA LEU A 150 7.44 -8.68 11.08
C LEU A 150 8.50 -9.72 10.78
N VAL A 151 9.31 -9.50 9.75
CA VAL A 151 10.41 -10.40 9.37
C VAL A 151 11.43 -10.51 10.51
N ALA A 152 11.84 -9.37 11.08
CA ALA A 152 12.76 -9.34 12.22
C ALA A 152 12.22 -10.13 13.42
N LYS A 153 10.92 -10.05 13.70
CA LYS A 153 10.28 -10.82 14.79
C LYS A 153 10.23 -12.32 14.52
N VAL A 154 10.06 -12.73 13.26
CA VAL A 154 10.09 -14.15 12.88
C VAL A 154 11.50 -14.70 13.02
N GLN A 155 12.50 -13.96 12.54
CA GLN A 155 13.91 -14.35 12.63
C GLN A 155 14.40 -14.44 14.07
N ALA A 156 14.01 -13.49 14.93
CA ALA A 156 14.34 -13.55 16.36
C ALA A 156 13.72 -14.79 17.03
N ALA A 157 12.47 -15.13 16.72
CA ALA A 157 11.83 -16.32 17.25
C ALA A 157 12.46 -17.63 16.73
N GLU A 158 12.89 -17.66 15.47
CA GLU A 158 13.61 -18.81 14.89
C GLU A 158 14.99 -19.00 15.54
N GLN A 159 15.69 -17.91 15.87
CA GLN A 159 16.97 -17.96 16.59
C GLN A 159 16.81 -18.40 18.05
N GLU A 160 15.79 -17.93 18.75
CA GLU A 160 15.48 -18.40 20.11
C GLU A 160 15.09 -19.90 20.15
N GLU A 161 14.42 -20.41 19.12
CA GLU A 161 14.12 -21.85 18.98
C GLU A 161 15.40 -22.66 18.66
N GLU A 162 16.31 -22.16 17.82
CA GLU A 162 17.58 -22.83 17.50
C GLU A 162 18.62 -22.79 18.64
N GLU A 163 18.58 -21.77 19.51
CA GLU A 163 19.42 -21.69 20.71
C GLU A 163 18.87 -22.55 21.86
N ALA A 164 17.54 -22.65 22.01
CA ALA A 164 16.91 -23.54 23.00
C ALA A 164 17.14 -25.04 22.70
N ASP A 165 17.15 -25.42 21.42
CA ASP A 165 17.43 -26.82 21.01
C ASP A 165 18.92 -27.21 21.16
N GLN A 166 19.83 -26.26 21.44
CA GLN A 166 21.27 -26.51 21.69
C GLN A 166 21.64 -26.58 23.17
N GLU A 167 20.76 -26.18 24.09
CA GLU A 167 21.01 -26.21 25.54
C GLU A 167 20.44 -27.46 26.25
N ASP A 168 19.74 -28.35 25.53
CA ASP A 168 19.09 -29.55 26.09
C ASP A 168 19.83 -30.90 25.81
N GLU A 169 21.14 -30.87 25.53
CA GLU A 169 21.99 -32.08 25.51
C GLU A 169 22.99 -32.10 26.68
N GLU A 170 22.50 -32.15 27.93
CA GLU A 170 23.22 -32.75 29.08
C GLU A 170 22.27 -32.92 30.28
N ASP A 171 21.60 -34.07 30.37
CA ASP A 171 21.62 -34.96 31.55
C ASP A 171 20.59 -36.11 31.41
N GLU A 172 21.10 -37.34 31.30
CA GLU A 172 20.36 -38.58 31.51
C GLU A 172 20.07 -38.75 33.02
N ASP A 173 18.81 -38.99 33.42
CA ASP A 173 18.38 -40.25 34.06
C ASP A 173 17.00 -40.19 34.76
N GLU A 174 16.24 -41.27 34.48
CA GLU A 174 15.20 -41.96 35.29
C GLU A 174 13.80 -41.33 35.56
N ASP A 175 12.83 -41.83 34.79
CA ASP A 175 11.43 -42.22 35.09
C ASP A 175 10.68 -41.59 36.29
N ASP A 176 9.58 -40.85 35.99
CA ASP A 176 8.24 -41.24 36.46
C ASP A 176 7.08 -40.45 35.79
N GLU A 177 5.96 -41.15 35.59
CA GLU A 177 4.73 -40.74 34.90
C GLU A 177 4.08 -39.41 35.37
N ILE A 178 3.93 -38.40 34.50
CA ILE A 178 2.79 -37.46 34.54
C ILE A 178 2.30 -37.10 33.13
N LYS A 179 1.03 -37.43 32.87
CA LYS A 179 0.25 -37.10 31.67
C LYS A 179 0.31 -35.60 31.30
N SER A 180 1.05 -35.27 30.25
CA SER A 180 0.85 -34.03 29.49
C SER A 180 0.23 -34.34 28.14
N LYS A 181 -1.00 -33.85 27.92
CA LYS A 181 -1.64 -33.79 26.59
C LYS A 181 -0.71 -33.05 25.63
N GLN A 182 0.00 -33.81 24.79
CA GLN A 182 0.58 -33.29 23.56
C GLN A 182 -0.59 -32.81 22.68
N VAL A 183 -0.86 -31.51 22.72
CA VAL A 183 -1.54 -30.85 21.62
C VAL A 183 -0.51 -30.75 20.53
N ALA A 184 -0.40 -31.80 19.71
CA ALA A 184 0.31 -31.76 18.45
C ALA A 184 -0.31 -30.63 17.61
N SER A 185 0.30 -29.45 17.67
CA SER A 185 0.01 -28.31 16.81
C SER A 185 0.51 -28.69 15.43
N ARG A 186 -0.32 -29.46 14.73
CA ARG A 186 -0.16 -29.80 13.31
C ARG A 186 -0.37 -28.51 12.51
N ARG A 187 0.59 -27.58 12.58
CA ARG A 187 0.67 -26.47 11.64
C ARG A 187 1.07 -27.09 10.31
N LYS A 188 0.07 -27.21 9.43
CA LYS A 188 0.30 -27.45 8.00
C LYS A 188 1.37 -26.45 7.55
N PRO A 189 2.49 -26.88 6.96
CA PRO A 189 3.33 -25.95 6.23
C PRO A 189 2.43 -25.31 5.19
N TYR A 190 2.33 -23.98 5.21
CA TYR A 190 1.72 -23.23 4.12
C TYR A 190 2.60 -23.50 2.91
N ASN A 191 2.22 -24.54 2.16
CA ASN A 191 2.76 -24.85 0.87
C ASN A 191 2.31 -23.72 -0.05
N ASN A 192 3.10 -22.64 -0.08
CA ASN A 192 3.03 -21.61 -1.09
C ASN A 192 3.44 -22.24 -2.43
N LYS A 193 2.56 -23.08 -2.98
CA LYS A 193 2.45 -23.26 -4.42
C LYS A 193 1.84 -21.98 -4.99
N ASN A 194 2.57 -20.87 -4.85
CA ASN A 194 2.44 -19.78 -5.79
C ASN A 194 2.79 -20.40 -7.14
N LYS A 195 1.76 -20.74 -7.92
CA LYS A 195 1.87 -20.71 -9.38
C LYS A 195 2.68 -19.46 -9.68
N ALA A 196 3.81 -19.62 -10.36
CA ALA A 196 4.68 -18.53 -10.74
C ALA A 196 3.87 -17.48 -11.52
N ILE A 197 3.29 -16.52 -10.80
CA ILE A 197 2.73 -15.31 -11.35
C ILE A 197 3.96 -14.44 -11.49
N SER A 198 4.47 -14.36 -12.70
CA SER A 198 5.64 -13.56 -13.07
C SER A 198 5.35 -12.10 -12.76
N VAL A 199 5.82 -11.66 -11.60
CA VAL A 199 5.89 -10.25 -11.24
C VAL A 199 7.09 -9.69 -11.95
N LEU A 200 6.87 -8.95 -13.04
CA LEU A 200 7.92 -8.43 -13.90
C LEU A 200 7.69 -6.93 -14.14
N ALA A 201 7.96 -6.13 -13.12
CA ALA A 201 8.21 -4.71 -13.30
C ALA A 201 9.74 -4.53 -13.50
N GLU A 202 10.16 -3.85 -14.56
CA GLU A 202 11.59 -3.63 -14.84
C GLU A 202 12.29 -2.76 -13.77
N ASN A 203 11.50 -2.05 -12.96
CA ASN A 203 11.95 -1.33 -11.77
C ASN A 203 11.74 -2.17 -10.51
N LYS A 204 12.79 -2.90 -10.09
CA LYS A 204 12.83 -3.76 -8.89
C LYS A 204 12.58 -3.04 -7.55
N GLU A 205 12.25 -1.76 -7.56
CA GLU A 205 12.11 -0.93 -6.35
C GLU A 205 10.95 -1.42 -5.46
N TRP A 206 9.91 -2.02 -6.07
CA TRP A 206 8.67 -2.38 -5.38
C TRP A 206 8.31 -3.88 -5.44
N ASP A 207 9.24 -4.74 -5.85
CA ASP A 207 9.00 -6.19 -5.98
C ASP A 207 8.60 -6.88 -4.67
N TRP A 208 9.01 -6.31 -3.54
CA TRP A 208 8.68 -6.79 -2.20
C TRP A 208 7.22 -6.51 -1.79
N VAL A 209 6.48 -5.69 -2.55
CA VAL A 209 5.08 -5.36 -2.26
C VAL A 209 4.17 -6.54 -2.63
N GLN A 210 3.33 -6.97 -1.70
CA GLN A 210 2.40 -8.08 -1.92
C GLN A 210 1.36 -7.72 -3.02
N LEU A 211 1.13 -8.64 -3.97
CA LEU A 211 0.22 -8.45 -5.11
C LEU A 211 -1.16 -7.90 -4.74
N HIS A 212 -1.76 -8.41 -3.67
CA HIS A 212 -3.09 -7.98 -3.24
C HIS A 212 -3.08 -6.55 -2.65
N VAL A 213 -1.97 -6.10 -2.07
CA VAL A 213 -1.79 -4.73 -1.59
C VAL A 213 -1.60 -3.80 -2.78
N ALA A 214 -0.74 -4.17 -3.73
CA ALA A 214 -0.55 -3.42 -4.97
C ALA A 214 -1.86 -3.22 -5.74
N SER A 215 -2.60 -4.31 -5.99
CA SER A 215 -3.91 -4.25 -6.66
C SER A 215 -4.91 -3.39 -5.88
N GLY A 216 -4.96 -3.51 -4.55
CA GLY A 216 -5.82 -2.69 -3.70
C GLY A 216 -5.49 -1.20 -3.79
N ILE A 217 -4.21 -0.82 -3.83
CA ILE A 217 -3.79 0.59 -3.96
C ILE A 217 -4.24 1.16 -5.31
N VAL A 218 -3.98 0.46 -6.42
CA VAL A 218 -4.29 0.97 -7.76
C VAL A 218 -5.80 1.16 -7.94
N LYS A 219 -6.62 0.18 -7.51
CA LYS A 219 -8.09 0.30 -7.55
C LYS A 219 -8.58 1.50 -6.74
N GLU A 220 -7.99 1.72 -5.57
CA GLU A 220 -8.36 2.83 -4.68
C GLU A 220 -7.94 4.21 -5.23
N PHE A 221 -6.92 4.29 -6.07
CA PHE A 221 -6.65 5.50 -6.86
C PHE A 221 -7.74 5.72 -7.93
N CYS A 222 -8.12 4.67 -8.67
CA CYS A 222 -9.18 4.75 -9.68
C CYS A 222 -10.52 5.17 -9.07
N PHE A 223 -10.97 4.54 -7.98
CA PHE A 223 -12.24 4.86 -7.31
C PHE A 223 -12.29 6.27 -6.73
N ARG A 224 -11.14 6.88 -6.44
CA ARG A 224 -11.04 8.27 -5.98
C ARG A 224 -10.86 9.28 -7.13
N GLY A 225 -10.88 8.84 -8.38
CA GLY A 225 -10.67 9.70 -9.55
C GLY A 225 -9.26 10.23 -9.70
N ARG A 226 -8.27 9.63 -9.01
CA ARG A 226 -6.85 10.01 -9.09
C ARG A 226 -6.16 9.19 -10.19
N PHE A 227 -6.64 9.33 -11.43
CA PHE A 227 -6.28 8.45 -12.54
C PHE A 227 -4.80 8.55 -12.96
N ALA A 228 -4.19 9.75 -12.91
CA ALA A 228 -2.78 9.91 -13.24
C ALA A 228 -1.89 9.06 -12.32
N GLU A 229 -2.13 9.14 -11.02
CA GLU A 229 -1.40 8.35 -10.02
C GLU A 229 -1.77 6.88 -10.06
N ALA A 230 -3.01 6.54 -10.47
CA ALA A 230 -3.38 5.16 -10.73
C ALA A 230 -2.53 4.54 -11.86
N ILE A 231 -2.24 5.30 -12.91
CA ILE A 231 -1.42 4.86 -14.05
C ILE A 231 0.06 4.80 -13.65
N GLU A 232 0.55 5.76 -12.88
CA GLU A 232 1.90 5.69 -12.30
C GLU A 232 2.07 4.46 -11.39
N ALA A 233 1.08 4.21 -10.52
CA ALA A 233 1.04 3.03 -9.66
C ALA A 233 0.92 1.73 -10.47
N TYR A 234 0.17 1.73 -11.57
CA TYR A 234 0.02 0.60 -12.48
C TYR A 234 1.34 0.20 -13.15
N ALA A 235 2.15 1.19 -13.52
CA ALA A 235 3.45 0.98 -14.14
C ALA A 235 4.52 0.54 -13.13
N SER A 236 4.46 1.06 -11.91
CA SER A 236 5.50 0.87 -10.89
C SER A 236 5.27 -0.32 -9.95
N LEU A 237 4.01 -0.69 -9.69
CA LEU A 237 3.69 -1.74 -8.73
C LEU A 237 3.60 -3.13 -9.37
N PRO A 238 3.90 -4.18 -8.59
CA PRO A 238 3.72 -5.55 -9.02
C PRO A 238 2.23 -5.89 -9.13
N LEU A 239 1.72 -6.01 -10.36
CA LEU A 239 0.33 -6.37 -10.66
C LEU A 239 0.24 -7.67 -11.44
N SER A 240 -0.80 -8.46 -11.17
CA SER A 240 -1.17 -9.61 -12.01
C SER A 240 -1.90 -9.15 -13.27
N ASP A 241 -1.86 -9.95 -14.33
CA ASP A 241 -2.56 -9.65 -15.59
C ASP A 241 -4.07 -9.44 -15.38
N ALA A 242 -4.68 -10.19 -14.46
CA ALA A 242 -6.08 -10.03 -14.11
C ALA A 242 -6.35 -8.65 -13.49
N ALA A 243 -5.50 -8.21 -12.55
CA ALA A 243 -5.61 -6.88 -11.96
C ALA A 243 -5.39 -5.77 -13.00
N ARG A 244 -4.48 -5.98 -13.95
CA ARG A 244 -4.24 -5.02 -15.04
C ARG A 244 -5.46 -4.83 -15.93
N ARG A 245 -6.15 -5.91 -16.32
CA ARG A 245 -7.39 -5.86 -17.09
C ARG A 245 -8.52 -5.20 -16.31
N GLU A 246 -8.61 -5.47 -15.00
CA GLU A 246 -9.62 -4.86 -14.14
C GLU A 246 -9.44 -3.33 -14.04
N VAL A 247 -8.20 -2.83 -14.01
CA VAL A 247 -7.94 -1.38 -14.04
C VAL A 247 -8.45 -0.74 -15.33
N VAL A 248 -8.23 -1.40 -16.49
CA VAL A 248 -8.77 -0.93 -17.77
C VAL A 248 -10.29 -0.86 -17.73
N ALA A 249 -10.95 -1.93 -17.26
CA ALA A 249 -12.41 -1.97 -17.13
C ALA A 249 -12.93 -0.83 -16.24
N ILE A 250 -12.29 -0.60 -15.08
CA ILE A 250 -12.66 0.50 -14.19
C ILE A 250 -12.52 1.86 -14.91
N LEU A 251 -11.43 2.10 -15.64
CA LEU A 251 -11.25 3.37 -16.36
C LEU A 251 -12.31 3.58 -17.45
N GLN A 252 -12.73 2.51 -18.13
CA GLN A 252 -13.83 2.54 -19.09
C GLN A 252 -15.18 2.83 -18.41
N ASP A 253 -15.45 2.20 -17.26
CA ASP A 253 -16.69 2.41 -16.49
C ASP A 253 -16.82 3.86 -16.01
N TYR A 254 -15.69 4.53 -15.74
CA TYR A 254 -15.65 5.97 -15.41
C TYR A 254 -15.58 6.88 -16.65
N GLU A 255 -15.71 6.32 -17.86
CA GLU A 255 -15.64 7.04 -19.15
C GLU A 255 -14.36 7.88 -19.32
N GLN A 256 -13.26 7.47 -18.69
CA GLN A 256 -11.99 8.19 -18.72
C GLN A 256 -11.15 7.80 -19.94
N TYR A 257 -11.71 8.00 -21.13
CA TYR A 257 -11.09 7.57 -22.40
C TYR A 257 -9.65 8.10 -22.60
N PRO A 258 -9.30 9.36 -22.28
CA PRO A 258 -7.90 9.81 -22.36
C PRO A 258 -6.95 9.04 -21.44
N SER A 259 -7.42 8.66 -20.24
CA SER A 259 -6.63 7.88 -19.28
C SER A 259 -6.46 6.44 -19.75
N VAL A 260 -7.48 5.86 -20.40
CA VAL A 260 -7.38 4.55 -21.06
C VAL A 260 -6.29 4.59 -22.12
N LEU A 261 -6.31 5.55 -23.05
CA LEU A 261 -5.30 5.65 -24.11
C LEU A 261 -3.88 5.78 -23.54
N TYR A 262 -3.68 6.65 -22.54
CA TYR A 262 -2.39 6.81 -21.89
C TYR A 262 -1.93 5.53 -21.17
N LEU A 263 -2.86 4.78 -20.54
CA LEU A 263 -2.53 3.49 -19.94
C LEU A 263 -2.05 2.48 -20.99
N TYR A 264 -2.65 2.43 -22.18
CA TYR A 264 -2.20 1.55 -23.26
C TYR A 264 -0.81 1.92 -23.78
N GLU A 265 -0.50 3.22 -23.88
CA GLU A 265 0.86 3.68 -24.20
C GLU A 265 1.88 3.21 -23.15
N VAL A 266 1.54 3.41 -21.86
CA VAL A 266 2.38 2.96 -20.73
C VAL A 266 2.52 1.44 -20.73
N HIS A 267 1.46 0.69 -20.97
CA HIS A 267 1.49 -0.79 -21.01
C HIS A 267 2.36 -1.30 -22.16
N ARG A 268 2.30 -0.67 -23.34
CA ARG A 268 3.19 -0.99 -24.47
C ARG A 268 4.65 -0.70 -24.13
N ALA A 269 4.93 0.39 -23.41
CA ALA A 269 6.28 0.72 -22.98
C ALA A 269 6.87 -0.30 -22.01
N MET A 270 6.03 -1.06 -21.28
CA MET A 270 6.48 -2.19 -20.45
C MET A 270 6.94 -3.41 -21.28
N GLY A 271 6.73 -3.39 -22.60
CA GLY A 271 7.26 -4.39 -23.52
C GLY A 271 6.69 -5.80 -23.33
N SER A 272 7.49 -6.80 -23.70
CA SER A 272 7.10 -8.23 -23.66
C SER A 272 7.05 -8.82 -22.24
N ALA A 273 7.30 -8.02 -21.20
CA ALA A 273 7.27 -8.48 -19.81
C ALA A 273 5.84 -8.78 -19.33
N VAL A 274 4.82 -8.24 -20.00
CA VAL A 274 3.41 -8.34 -19.60
C VAL A 274 2.56 -8.87 -20.75
N GLN A 275 1.49 -9.62 -20.43
CA GLN A 275 0.54 -10.04 -21.46
C GLN A 275 -0.09 -8.82 -22.16
N PRO A 276 -0.26 -8.88 -23.49
CA PRO A 276 -1.00 -7.86 -24.21
C PRO A 276 -2.41 -7.67 -23.63
N LEU A 277 -2.84 -6.41 -23.50
CA LEU A 277 -4.22 -6.08 -23.14
C LEU A 277 -5.14 -6.32 -24.35
N ASP A 278 -6.44 -6.49 -24.08
CA ASP A 278 -7.45 -6.52 -25.14
C ASP A 278 -7.46 -5.18 -25.88
N VAL A 279 -7.61 -5.16 -27.20
CA VAL A 279 -7.51 -3.94 -28.01
C VAL A 279 -8.87 -3.27 -28.17
N ALA A 280 -9.97 -3.99 -28.00
CA ALA A 280 -11.32 -3.42 -28.12
C ALA A 280 -11.55 -2.17 -27.23
N PRO A 281 -11.11 -2.14 -25.95
CA PRO A 281 -11.17 -0.94 -25.12
C PRO A 281 -10.42 0.28 -25.65
N GLU A 282 -9.28 0.06 -26.29
CA GLU A 282 -8.45 1.12 -26.85
C GLU A 282 -9.10 1.72 -28.09
N LEU A 283 -9.60 0.87 -29.00
CA LEU A 283 -10.29 1.33 -30.22
C LEU A 283 -11.59 2.08 -29.88
N ASP A 284 -12.36 1.58 -28.91
CA ASP A 284 -13.54 2.31 -28.42
C ASP A 284 -13.14 3.67 -27.84
N ALA A 285 -12.08 3.74 -27.03
CA ALA A 285 -11.58 5.00 -26.50
C ALA A 285 -11.12 5.98 -27.60
N LEU A 286 -10.42 5.52 -28.64
CA LEU A 286 -10.01 6.37 -29.77
C LEU A 286 -11.22 6.93 -30.51
N LYS A 287 -12.23 6.09 -30.78
CA LYS A 287 -13.48 6.49 -31.41
C LYS A 287 -14.23 7.53 -30.58
N LYS A 288 -14.31 7.34 -29.26
CA LYS A 288 -14.99 8.27 -28.34
C LYS A 288 -14.28 9.62 -28.22
N VAL A 289 -12.96 9.63 -28.34
CA VAL A 289 -12.15 10.86 -28.34
C VAL A 289 -12.12 11.53 -29.73
N GLY A 290 -12.60 10.85 -30.78
CA GLY A 290 -12.65 11.36 -32.15
C GLY A 290 -11.30 11.30 -32.89
N ARG A 291 -10.42 10.37 -32.50
CA ARG A 291 -9.12 10.11 -33.15
C ARG A 291 -9.24 8.96 -34.15
N ASP A 292 -10.12 9.13 -35.14
CA ASP A 292 -10.50 8.05 -36.07
C ASP A 292 -9.33 7.61 -36.97
N GLU A 293 -8.48 8.54 -37.40
CA GLU A 293 -7.28 8.20 -38.20
C GLU A 293 -6.32 7.29 -37.43
N GLU A 294 -6.12 7.56 -36.14
CA GLU A 294 -5.28 6.71 -35.29
C GLU A 294 -5.94 5.36 -35.02
N MET A 295 -7.26 5.33 -34.86
CA MET A 295 -8.02 4.08 -34.74
C MET A 295 -7.85 3.21 -35.99
N ASP A 296 -7.92 3.79 -37.19
CA ASP A 296 -7.71 3.07 -38.45
C ASP A 296 -6.29 2.53 -38.57
N MET A 297 -5.28 3.35 -38.26
CA MET A 297 -3.89 2.90 -38.21
C MET A 297 -3.70 1.74 -37.22
N ARG A 298 -4.23 1.88 -36.01
CA ARG A 298 -4.16 0.83 -34.99
C ARG A 298 -4.86 -0.44 -35.44
N PHE A 299 -6.02 -0.35 -36.06
CA PHE A 299 -6.75 -1.50 -36.59
C PHE A 299 -5.94 -2.23 -37.66
N GLN A 300 -5.26 -1.50 -38.56
CA GLN A 300 -4.39 -2.09 -39.58
C GLN A 300 -3.14 -2.79 -39.01
N GLU A 301 -2.60 -2.29 -37.89
CA GLU A 301 -1.48 -2.92 -37.17
C GLU A 301 -1.86 -4.25 -36.48
N LEU A 302 -3.15 -4.52 -36.30
CA LEU A 302 -3.60 -5.72 -35.59
C LEU A 302 -3.43 -7.01 -36.40
N PRO A 303 -3.19 -8.15 -35.72
CA PRO A 303 -3.26 -9.46 -36.36
C PRO A 303 -4.66 -9.70 -36.96
N ALA A 304 -4.71 -10.39 -38.10
CA ALA A 304 -5.97 -10.69 -38.82
C ALA A 304 -7.03 -11.39 -37.94
N LYS A 305 -6.60 -12.16 -36.93
CA LYS A 305 -7.50 -12.79 -35.94
C LYS A 305 -8.26 -11.76 -35.12
N GLU A 306 -7.57 -10.74 -34.59
CA GLU A 306 -8.19 -9.66 -33.82
C GLU A 306 -9.05 -8.78 -34.72
N GLN A 307 -8.58 -8.46 -35.93
CA GLN A 307 -9.36 -7.70 -36.91
C GLN A 307 -10.71 -8.38 -37.20
N SER A 308 -10.75 -9.70 -37.31
CA SER A 308 -11.99 -10.45 -37.60
C SER A 308 -13.00 -10.52 -36.45
N ARG A 309 -12.67 -10.01 -35.25
CA ARG A 309 -13.58 -10.07 -34.10
C ARG A 309 -14.79 -9.16 -34.32
N ALA A 310 -15.98 -9.67 -33.97
CA ALA A 310 -17.24 -9.00 -34.23
C ALA A 310 -17.42 -7.68 -33.45
N ASP A 311 -16.89 -7.60 -32.23
CA ASP A 311 -16.89 -6.38 -31.41
C ASP A 311 -16.03 -5.28 -32.05
N ILE A 312 -14.85 -5.62 -32.55
CA ILE A 312 -13.95 -4.70 -33.26
C ILE A 312 -14.55 -4.26 -34.60
N GLN A 313 -15.10 -5.16 -35.40
CA GLN A 313 -15.75 -4.80 -36.68
C GLN A 313 -16.93 -3.84 -36.46
N LYS A 314 -17.73 -4.07 -35.42
CA LYS A 314 -18.80 -3.15 -35.02
C LYS A 314 -18.28 -1.77 -34.62
N LEU A 315 -17.10 -1.67 -33.99
CA LEU A 315 -16.46 -0.39 -33.68
C LEU A 315 -16.00 0.32 -34.95
N MET A 316 -15.45 -0.40 -35.93
CA MET A 316 -15.03 0.16 -37.21
C MET A 316 -16.20 0.56 -38.12
N GLY A 317 -17.41 0.04 -37.86
CA GLY A 317 -18.60 0.31 -38.67
C GLY A 317 -18.70 -0.55 -39.93
N ASN A 318 -18.01 -1.70 -39.93
CA ASN A 318 -18.02 -2.71 -40.98
C ASN A 318 -19.02 -3.85 -40.71
#